data_AF-A0A954Y5B4-F1
#
_entry.id   AF-A0A954Y5B4-F1
#
_cell.length_a   1.000
_cell.length_b   1.000
_cell.length_c   1.000
_cell.angle_alpha   90.00
_cell.angle_beta   90.00
_cell.angle_gamma   90.00
#
_symmetry.space_group_name_H-M   'P 1'
#
loop_
_entity.id
_entity.type
_entity.pdbx_description
1 polymer ?
#
loop_
_entity_poly.entity_id
_entity_poly.type
_entity_poly.pdbx_seq_one_letter_code
_entity_poly.pdbx_strand_id
1 'polypeptide(L)'
;MAAALAIAAGFAHAQVLFQDTFDRPDSRNIDGDLGGVTDNTGSSLPINGVYTHAFIDPLNADSGGNLPQDGVAANGGGAQVLANNLQLAVGAGTSNAYVNHNFINADILTAGAFSVSLDVVGFNQASDGQGGGFAIGMTQAEANSAGDANGGAGASAFTSAFNTNGVVSDFWVALRGSSTVAWGDNSGLIGSANVGTKVGTISANFGVDSFAQGSVVTYEVFHNGANVAVGTFSWTDDNANFIGLDARDSGAALLDNFVVQTSTPPVVPTLNIDRTTGQITFTNELAQPLSLIAYSLTSASGGFRVSNWDTIESQGIDTNDTWITLTDTSGGDVVSDLSEATFGEHTLAPSASIQFGEGAWVRGPFEDVNLEIRDTNGNRVPVAIQYVNGDPIAVGDYNANGMIDSGDWPTLRDNLVSDVSSLSAFEAYLSGDLTGDGMVDRNDFRLFKNLWLADNPGANLAAL
;
A
#
# COMPACT_ATOMS: atom_id res chain seq x y z
N MET A 1 -3.05 44.32 13.10
CA MET A 1 -3.94 43.22 13.46
C MET A 1 -4.26 42.45 12.20
N ALA A 2 -3.52 41.37 11.94
CA ALA A 2 -3.86 40.43 10.87
C ALA A 2 -4.90 39.46 11.42
N ALA A 3 -6.11 39.47 10.85
CA ALA A 3 -7.13 38.49 11.20
C ALA A 3 -6.74 37.16 10.55
N ALA A 4 -6.32 36.19 11.37
CA ALA A 4 -6.14 34.82 10.93
C ALA A 4 -7.52 34.25 10.59
N LEU A 5 -7.80 34.07 9.31
CA LEU A 5 -8.98 33.38 8.82
C LEU A 5 -8.77 31.90 9.08
N ALA A 6 -9.27 31.40 10.22
CA ALA A 6 -9.30 29.98 10.51
C ALA A 6 -10.27 29.32 9.52
N ILE A 7 -9.73 28.76 8.44
CA ILE A 7 -10.48 27.87 7.56
C ILE A 7 -10.66 26.59 8.35
N ALA A 8 -11.86 26.36 8.88
CA ALA A 8 -12.22 25.08 9.44
C ALA A 8 -12.18 24.07 8.30
N ALA A 9 -11.20 23.16 8.31
CA ALA A 9 -11.22 21.99 7.45
C ALA A 9 -12.48 21.19 7.82
N GLY A 10 -13.49 21.21 6.96
CA GLY A 10 -14.65 20.36 7.13
C GLY A 10 -14.18 18.92 7.00
N PHE A 11 -14.31 18.13 8.07
CA PHE A 11 -14.13 16.69 7.97
C PHE A 11 -15.16 16.17 6.98
N ALA A 12 -14.71 15.66 5.84
CA ALA A 12 -15.59 14.97 4.91
C ALA A 12 -16.15 13.75 5.66
N HIS A 13 -17.48 13.67 5.76
CA HIS A 13 -18.11 12.47 6.30
C HIS A 13 -17.87 11.31 5.32
N ALA A 14 -17.61 10.11 5.85
CA ALA A 14 -17.51 8.90 5.05
C ALA A 14 -18.78 8.73 4.19
N GLN A 15 -18.59 8.57 2.88
CA GLN A 15 -19.67 8.37 1.92
C GLN A 15 -19.72 6.89 1.57
N VAL A 16 -20.83 6.22 1.90
CA VAL A 16 -21.10 4.85 1.45
C VAL A 16 -21.20 4.87 -0.08
N LEU A 17 -20.27 4.19 -0.75
CA LEU A 17 -20.24 4.03 -2.21
C LEU A 17 -21.11 2.86 -2.64
N PHE A 18 -20.97 1.73 -1.93
CA PHE A 18 -21.76 0.54 -2.13
C PHE A 18 -22.02 -0.12 -0.77
N GLN A 19 -23.22 -0.66 -0.58
CA GLN A 19 -23.54 -1.48 0.58
C GLN A 19 -24.53 -2.57 0.17
N ASP A 20 -24.37 -3.74 0.75
CA ASP A 20 -25.33 -4.83 0.68
C ASP A 20 -25.51 -5.47 2.06
N THR A 21 -26.69 -5.34 2.64
CA THR A 21 -27.07 -6.00 3.91
C THR A 21 -27.66 -7.38 3.69
N PHE A 22 -27.82 -7.82 2.43
CA PHE A 22 -28.45 -9.09 2.08
C PHE A 22 -29.85 -9.31 2.69
N ASP A 23 -30.51 -8.26 3.19
CA ASP A 23 -31.85 -8.26 3.78
C ASP A 23 -32.93 -8.33 2.69
N ARG A 24 -33.02 -9.50 2.05
CA ARG A 24 -33.96 -9.80 0.97
C ARG A 24 -34.45 -11.25 1.03
N PRO A 25 -35.52 -11.61 0.31
CA PRO A 25 -36.08 -12.96 0.35
C PRO A 25 -35.06 -14.04 -0.01
N ASP A 26 -35.22 -15.22 0.59
CA ASP A 26 -34.39 -16.38 0.30
C ASP A 26 -34.36 -16.69 -1.21
N SER A 27 -33.17 -16.75 -1.80
CA SER A 27 -32.97 -16.87 -3.24
C SER A 27 -31.59 -17.43 -3.56
N ARG A 28 -31.48 -18.33 -4.54
CA ARG A 28 -30.19 -18.77 -5.07
C ARG A 28 -29.58 -17.75 -6.03
N ASN A 29 -30.41 -16.89 -6.60
CA ASN A 29 -29.99 -15.72 -7.31
C ASN A 29 -29.72 -14.59 -6.31
N ILE A 30 -28.45 -14.37 -5.96
CA ILE A 30 -28.04 -13.47 -4.87
C ILE A 30 -28.37 -12.00 -5.14
N ASP A 31 -28.61 -11.62 -6.39
CA ASP A 31 -29.04 -10.28 -6.82
C ASP A 31 -30.30 -10.30 -7.68
N GLY A 32 -31.14 -11.33 -7.50
CA GLY A 32 -32.49 -11.40 -8.07
C GLY A 32 -33.47 -10.38 -7.46
N ASP A 33 -33.11 -9.82 -6.30
CA ASP A 33 -33.81 -8.75 -5.60
C ASP A 33 -32.76 -7.75 -5.06
N LEU A 34 -33.07 -6.45 -5.10
CA LEU A 34 -32.13 -5.38 -4.68
C LEU A 34 -32.39 -4.89 -3.23
N GLY A 35 -33.27 -5.55 -2.48
CA GLY A 35 -33.43 -5.29 -1.05
C GLY A 35 -32.09 -5.44 -0.32
N GLY A 36 -31.75 -4.43 0.50
CA GLY A 36 -30.46 -4.34 1.19
C GLY A 36 -29.33 -3.70 0.37
N VAL A 37 -29.49 -3.51 -0.96
CA VAL A 37 -28.47 -2.88 -1.81
C VAL A 37 -28.62 -1.37 -1.81
N THR A 38 -27.55 -0.67 -1.46
CA THR A 38 -27.37 0.77 -1.67
C THR A 38 -26.22 0.98 -2.63
N ASP A 39 -26.50 1.67 -3.75
CA ASP A 39 -25.50 1.99 -4.76
C ASP A 39 -25.43 3.51 -4.96
N ASN A 40 -24.33 4.10 -4.48
CA ASN A 40 -23.97 5.50 -4.68
C ASN A 40 -22.72 5.63 -5.56
N THR A 41 -22.35 4.58 -6.29
CA THR A 41 -21.17 4.59 -7.17
C THR A 41 -21.39 5.43 -8.42
N GLY A 42 -22.63 5.83 -8.71
CA GLY A 42 -23.04 6.47 -9.95
C GLY A 42 -23.20 5.50 -11.13
N SER A 43 -22.92 4.20 -10.93
CA SER A 43 -23.26 3.15 -11.88
C SER A 43 -24.75 2.77 -11.77
N SER A 44 -25.24 1.97 -12.71
CA SER A 44 -26.56 1.35 -12.61
C SER A 44 -26.33 -0.14 -12.47
N LEU A 45 -26.46 -0.66 -11.25
CA LEU A 45 -26.43 -2.10 -10.97
C LEU A 45 -27.86 -2.65 -11.00
N PRO A 46 -28.33 -3.23 -12.13
CA PRO A 46 -29.68 -3.77 -12.22
C PRO A 46 -29.78 -5.09 -11.44
N ILE A 47 -31.01 -5.56 -11.26
CA ILE A 47 -31.28 -6.95 -10.87
C ILE A 47 -30.52 -7.89 -11.83
N ASN A 48 -29.87 -8.92 -11.27
CA ASN A 48 -28.96 -9.86 -11.97
C ASN A 48 -27.71 -9.20 -12.57
N GLY A 49 -27.35 -8.01 -12.11
CA GLY A 49 -26.17 -7.28 -12.56
C GLY A 49 -25.34 -6.71 -11.42
N VAL A 50 -25.67 -6.99 -10.17
CA VAL A 50 -24.88 -6.54 -9.00
C VAL A 50 -23.66 -7.42 -8.84
N TYR A 51 -23.82 -8.75 -8.89
CA TYR A 51 -22.74 -9.69 -8.68
C TYR A 51 -22.48 -10.55 -9.92
N THR A 52 -21.21 -10.88 -10.13
CA THR A 52 -20.81 -11.95 -11.03
C THR A 52 -20.07 -13.03 -10.25
N HIS A 53 -20.37 -14.28 -10.56
CA HIS A 53 -19.65 -15.43 -10.02
C HIS A 53 -18.60 -15.90 -11.02
N ALA A 54 -17.34 -15.92 -10.61
CA ALA A 54 -16.26 -16.46 -11.42
C ALA A 54 -16.27 -17.99 -11.39
N PHE A 55 -16.55 -18.55 -10.21
CA PHE A 55 -16.62 -19.99 -10.00
C PHE A 55 -17.86 -20.37 -9.17
N ILE A 56 -18.86 -20.94 -9.84
CA ILE A 56 -20.11 -21.40 -9.22
C ILE A 56 -20.63 -22.67 -9.88
N ASP A 57 -21.29 -23.51 -9.11
CA ASP A 57 -22.01 -24.69 -9.61
C ASP A 57 -22.91 -24.28 -10.77
N PRO A 58 -22.76 -24.87 -11.97
CA PRO A 58 -23.64 -24.62 -13.10
C PRO A 58 -25.13 -24.87 -12.79
N LEU A 59 -25.43 -25.69 -11.77
CA LEU A 59 -26.78 -25.94 -11.26
C LEU A 59 -27.27 -24.89 -10.26
N ASN A 60 -26.43 -23.94 -9.86
CA ASN A 60 -26.81 -22.79 -9.07
C ASN A 60 -27.52 -21.69 -9.91
N ALA A 61 -27.44 -21.78 -11.24
CA ALA A 61 -27.98 -20.76 -12.15
C ALA A 61 -29.51 -20.79 -12.25
N ASP A 62 -30.12 -19.71 -11.80
CA ASP A 62 -31.55 -19.55 -11.58
C ASP A 62 -32.34 -19.12 -12.83
N SER A 63 -32.26 -19.90 -13.91
CA SER A 63 -33.18 -19.68 -15.06
C SER A 63 -34.50 -20.47 -14.95
N GLY A 64 -34.76 -21.15 -13.82
CA GLY A 64 -36.01 -21.91 -13.66
C GLY A 64 -36.22 -22.70 -12.36
N GLY A 65 -35.46 -22.45 -11.29
CA GLY A 65 -35.82 -22.83 -9.91
C GLY A 65 -36.06 -24.31 -9.56
N ASN A 66 -35.71 -25.29 -10.41
CA ASN A 66 -36.11 -26.70 -10.16
C ASN A 66 -34.97 -27.73 -10.18
N LEU A 67 -33.71 -27.34 -10.39
CA LEU A 67 -32.60 -28.28 -10.23
C LEU A 67 -32.14 -28.27 -8.76
N PRO A 68 -32.00 -29.43 -8.11
CA PRO A 68 -31.40 -29.50 -6.79
C PRO A 68 -29.95 -29.03 -6.90
N GLN A 69 -29.60 -28.04 -6.09
CA GLN A 69 -28.21 -27.67 -5.84
C GLN A 69 -27.50 -28.92 -5.31
N ASP A 70 -26.48 -29.38 -6.01
CA ASP A 70 -25.75 -30.58 -5.59
C ASP A 70 -24.64 -30.24 -4.59
N GLY A 71 -24.23 -28.97 -4.53
CA GLY A 71 -23.26 -28.46 -3.57
C GLY A 71 -21.89 -29.12 -3.72
N VAL A 72 -21.52 -29.48 -4.95
CA VAL A 72 -20.29 -30.21 -5.25
C VAL A 72 -19.10 -29.24 -5.27
N ALA A 73 -18.06 -29.50 -4.47
CA ALA A 73 -16.86 -28.64 -4.45
C ALA A 73 -16.23 -28.45 -5.83
N ALA A 74 -16.18 -29.53 -6.62
CA ALA A 74 -15.47 -29.58 -7.90
C ALA A 74 -16.10 -28.70 -9.00
N ASN A 75 -17.34 -28.23 -8.83
CA ASN A 75 -18.00 -27.34 -9.79
C ASN A 75 -18.29 -25.94 -9.23
N GLY A 76 -17.81 -25.59 -8.03
CA GLY A 76 -17.86 -24.23 -7.48
C GLY A 76 -18.85 -23.97 -6.37
N GLY A 77 -19.35 -25.04 -5.73
CA GLY A 77 -20.35 -24.92 -4.66
C GLY A 77 -21.55 -24.07 -5.12
N GLY A 78 -22.41 -23.63 -4.20
CA GLY A 78 -23.37 -22.59 -4.59
C GLY A 78 -23.32 -21.36 -3.72
N ALA A 79 -24.07 -20.37 -4.20
CA ALA A 79 -24.33 -19.12 -3.53
C ALA A 79 -25.84 -18.93 -3.38
N GLN A 80 -26.27 -18.33 -2.27
CA GLN A 80 -27.65 -17.95 -2.06
C GLN A 80 -27.75 -16.84 -1.02
N VAL A 81 -28.85 -16.12 -1.01
CA VAL A 81 -29.33 -15.41 0.18
C VAL A 81 -30.23 -16.36 0.94
N LEU A 82 -29.95 -16.59 2.22
CA LEU A 82 -30.77 -17.42 3.10
C LEU A 82 -30.79 -16.81 4.50
N ALA A 83 -31.99 -16.56 5.03
CA ALA A 83 -32.19 -15.93 6.33
C ALA A 83 -31.42 -14.61 6.48
N ASN A 84 -31.54 -13.74 5.47
CA ASN A 84 -30.89 -12.42 5.41
C ASN A 84 -29.35 -12.45 5.49
N ASN A 85 -28.72 -13.52 5.00
CA ASN A 85 -27.26 -13.59 4.91
C ASN A 85 -26.89 -14.07 3.51
N LEU A 86 -25.78 -13.56 2.98
CA LEU A 86 -25.12 -14.19 1.85
C LEU A 86 -24.49 -15.49 2.34
N GLN A 87 -24.86 -16.61 1.74
CA GLN A 87 -24.16 -17.87 1.91
C GLN A 87 -23.33 -18.13 0.66
N LEU A 88 -22.01 -18.17 0.85
CA LEU A 88 -21.07 -18.70 -0.13
C LEU A 88 -20.64 -20.11 0.28
N ALA A 89 -20.15 -20.88 -0.69
CA ALA A 89 -19.73 -22.26 -0.50
C ALA A 89 -20.84 -23.14 0.09
N VAL A 90 -22.07 -23.01 -0.43
CA VAL A 90 -23.20 -23.87 -0.03
C VAL A 90 -22.96 -25.30 -0.52
N GLY A 91 -22.89 -26.24 0.42
CA GLY A 91 -22.37 -27.59 0.21
C GLY A 91 -20.92 -27.73 0.65
N ALA A 92 -20.31 -28.87 0.39
CA ALA A 92 -18.87 -29.00 0.61
C ALA A 92 -18.18 -28.29 -0.55
N GLY A 93 -17.45 -27.19 -0.31
CA GLY A 93 -16.79 -26.52 -1.43
C GLY A 93 -16.24 -25.13 -1.15
N THR A 94 -16.19 -24.36 -2.23
CA THR A 94 -15.74 -22.97 -2.27
C THR A 94 -16.69 -22.20 -3.17
N SER A 95 -16.83 -20.90 -2.99
CA SER A 95 -17.55 -20.04 -3.93
C SER A 95 -17.02 -18.63 -3.79
N ASN A 96 -17.09 -17.89 -4.89
CA ASN A 96 -16.74 -16.49 -4.93
C ASN A 96 -17.75 -15.70 -5.76
N ALA A 97 -17.79 -14.40 -5.50
CA ALA A 97 -18.59 -13.44 -6.22
C ALA A 97 -17.86 -12.10 -6.20
N TYR A 98 -17.98 -11.28 -7.24
CA TYR A 98 -17.47 -9.92 -7.21
C TYR A 98 -18.55 -8.93 -7.62
N VAL A 99 -18.48 -7.72 -7.08
CA VAL A 99 -19.41 -6.65 -7.47
C VAL A 99 -19.06 -6.16 -8.87
N ASN A 100 -20.04 -6.06 -9.76
CA ASN A 100 -19.90 -5.58 -11.14
C ASN A 100 -19.69 -4.06 -11.22
N HIS A 101 -18.83 -3.52 -10.35
CA HIS A 101 -18.44 -2.13 -10.31
C HIS A 101 -16.93 -2.04 -10.07
N ASN A 102 -16.30 -1.12 -10.81
CA ASN A 102 -14.88 -0.82 -10.65
C ASN A 102 -14.72 0.37 -9.70
N PHE A 103 -14.24 0.13 -8.47
CA PHE A 103 -14.20 1.13 -7.40
C PHE A 103 -13.01 2.09 -7.54
N ILE A 104 -13.03 2.89 -8.61
CA ILE A 104 -12.05 3.93 -8.93
C ILE A 104 -12.70 5.33 -8.92
N ASN A 105 -13.76 5.49 -8.13
CA ASN A 105 -14.56 6.71 -8.07
C ASN A 105 -13.71 7.94 -7.70
N ALA A 106 -13.98 9.10 -8.33
CA ALA A 106 -13.27 10.35 -8.03
C ALA A 106 -13.43 10.78 -6.56
N ASP A 107 -14.53 10.37 -5.91
CA ASP A 107 -14.77 10.60 -4.48
C ASP A 107 -13.72 9.88 -3.60
N ILE A 108 -13.19 8.72 -4.03
CA ILE A 108 -12.12 8.00 -3.33
C ILE A 108 -10.83 8.83 -3.38
N LEU A 109 -10.43 9.28 -4.58
CA LEU A 109 -9.23 10.10 -4.76
C LEU A 109 -9.34 11.45 -4.05
N THR A 110 -10.55 12.03 -4.00
CA THR A 110 -10.82 13.28 -3.27
C THR A 110 -10.71 13.07 -1.76
N ALA A 111 -11.17 11.92 -1.25
CA ALA A 111 -11.01 11.56 0.15
C ALA A 111 -9.57 11.11 0.49
N GLY A 112 -8.80 10.69 -0.52
CA GLY A 112 -7.48 10.08 -0.39
C GLY A 112 -7.52 8.63 0.10
N ALA A 113 -8.72 8.06 0.29
CA ALA A 113 -8.88 6.71 0.81
C ALA A 113 -10.29 6.15 0.63
N PHE A 114 -10.38 4.82 0.74
CA PHE A 114 -11.62 4.09 0.88
C PHE A 114 -11.45 2.93 1.87
N SER A 115 -12.57 2.41 2.37
CA SER A 115 -12.59 1.23 3.23
C SER A 115 -13.55 0.18 2.71
N VAL A 116 -13.23 -1.08 2.99
CA VAL A 116 -14.06 -2.26 2.72
C VAL A 116 -14.32 -2.96 4.04
N SER A 117 -15.58 -3.31 4.30
CA SER A 117 -16.00 -4.04 5.51
C SER A 117 -16.91 -5.20 5.15
N LEU A 118 -16.81 -6.28 5.90
CA LEU A 118 -17.60 -7.51 5.74
C LEU A 118 -17.79 -8.20 7.09
N ASP A 119 -19.03 -8.56 7.40
CA ASP A 119 -19.33 -9.41 8.54
C ASP A 119 -19.19 -10.89 8.15
N VAL A 120 -18.35 -11.61 8.89
CA VAL A 120 -18.25 -13.07 8.80
C VAL A 120 -19.08 -13.64 9.95
N VAL A 121 -20.29 -14.09 9.63
CA VAL A 121 -21.33 -14.45 10.61
C VAL A 121 -21.19 -15.89 11.09
N GLY A 122 -20.70 -16.79 10.25
CA GLY A 122 -20.49 -18.18 10.65
C GLY A 122 -20.03 -19.12 9.55
N PHE A 123 -19.40 -20.22 9.95
CA PHE A 123 -19.05 -21.37 9.12
C PHE A 123 -18.67 -22.54 10.05
N ASN A 124 -18.61 -23.77 9.53
CA ASN A 124 -18.55 -24.97 10.36
C ASN A 124 -17.13 -25.34 10.82
N GLN A 125 -16.18 -25.33 9.90
CA GLN A 125 -14.84 -25.86 10.17
C GLN A 125 -13.96 -24.90 10.98
N ALA A 126 -12.85 -25.41 11.51
CA ALA A 126 -11.96 -24.70 12.43
C ALA A 126 -10.48 -24.67 11.97
N SER A 127 -10.20 -24.99 10.71
CA SER A 127 -8.82 -24.94 10.18
C SER A 127 -8.56 -23.65 9.41
N ASP A 128 -7.29 -23.40 9.08
CA ASP A 128 -6.88 -22.25 8.25
C ASP A 128 -7.46 -22.30 6.83
N GLY A 129 -7.86 -23.49 6.37
CA GLY A 129 -8.40 -23.69 5.03
C GLY A 129 -9.88 -23.34 4.89
N GLN A 130 -10.52 -22.70 5.86
CA GLN A 130 -11.94 -22.32 5.80
C GLN A 130 -12.17 -20.94 6.37
N GLY A 131 -13.21 -20.27 5.89
CA GLY A 131 -13.57 -18.93 6.30
C GLY A 131 -14.25 -18.13 5.21
N GLY A 132 -14.23 -16.81 5.39
CA GLY A 132 -14.74 -15.83 4.45
C GLY A 132 -13.88 -14.58 4.45
N GLY A 133 -13.80 -13.91 3.30
CA GLY A 133 -12.96 -12.75 3.09
C GLY A 133 -13.38 -11.90 1.90
N PHE A 134 -12.65 -10.82 1.70
CA PHE A 134 -12.75 -9.97 0.52
C PHE A 134 -11.37 -9.72 -0.10
N ALA A 135 -11.37 -9.37 -1.37
CA ALA A 135 -10.19 -9.04 -2.16
C ALA A 135 -10.44 -7.81 -3.03
N ILE A 136 -9.42 -6.99 -3.26
CA ILE A 136 -9.49 -5.74 -4.03
C ILE A 136 -8.40 -5.69 -5.10
N GLY A 137 -8.44 -4.68 -5.97
CA GLY A 137 -7.37 -4.47 -6.94
C GLY A 137 -7.33 -5.52 -8.05
N MET A 138 -8.49 -5.91 -8.56
CA MET A 138 -8.57 -6.81 -9.72
C MET A 138 -9.07 -6.04 -10.94
N THR A 139 -8.60 -6.40 -12.12
CA THR A 139 -9.31 -6.12 -13.37
C THR A 139 -10.57 -6.99 -13.47
N GLN A 140 -11.51 -6.62 -14.34
CA GLN A 140 -12.68 -7.47 -14.57
C GLN A 140 -12.30 -8.84 -15.17
N ALA A 141 -11.24 -8.87 -15.99
CA ALA A 141 -10.76 -10.11 -16.62
C ALA A 141 -10.19 -11.07 -15.58
N GLU A 142 -9.38 -10.56 -14.65
CA GLU A 142 -8.87 -11.31 -13.51
C GLU A 142 -9.99 -11.81 -12.62
N ALA A 143 -10.93 -10.94 -12.26
CA ALA A 143 -12.08 -11.31 -11.45
C ALA A 143 -12.89 -12.44 -12.09
N ASN A 144 -13.11 -12.40 -13.41
CA ASN A 144 -13.79 -13.47 -14.16
C ASN A 144 -12.97 -14.76 -14.30
N SER A 145 -11.63 -14.67 -14.24
CA SER A 145 -10.74 -15.81 -14.41
C SER A 145 -10.51 -16.61 -13.12
N ALA A 146 -10.93 -16.06 -11.97
CA ALA A 146 -10.72 -16.68 -10.69
C ALA A 146 -11.44 -18.04 -10.60
N GLY A 147 -10.71 -19.03 -10.13
CA GLY A 147 -11.23 -20.36 -9.85
C GLY A 147 -11.78 -20.48 -8.44
N ASP A 148 -11.80 -21.71 -7.95
CA ASP A 148 -12.24 -22.08 -6.62
C ASP A 148 -11.33 -21.44 -5.53
N ALA A 149 -11.88 -21.14 -4.34
CA ALA A 149 -11.15 -20.49 -3.23
C ALA A 149 -10.02 -21.35 -2.63
N ASN A 150 -9.81 -22.57 -3.12
CA ASN A 150 -8.81 -23.55 -2.70
C ASN A 150 -7.78 -23.86 -3.81
N GLY A 151 -7.85 -23.20 -4.97
CA GLY A 151 -7.04 -23.50 -6.15
C GLY A 151 -7.26 -24.91 -6.76
N GLY A 152 -8.37 -25.58 -6.45
CA GLY A 152 -8.70 -26.98 -6.76
C GLY A 152 -8.79 -27.36 -8.24
N ALA A 153 -8.67 -26.40 -9.16
CA ALA A 153 -8.64 -26.62 -10.61
C ALA A 153 -7.38 -26.05 -11.28
N GLY A 154 -6.36 -25.66 -10.52
CA GLY A 154 -5.16 -25.00 -11.04
C GLY A 154 -5.37 -23.55 -11.48
N ALA A 155 -6.53 -22.97 -11.17
CA ALA A 155 -6.84 -21.56 -11.37
C ALA A 155 -6.51 -20.76 -10.11
N SER A 156 -6.13 -19.50 -10.30
CA SER A 156 -5.89 -18.54 -9.22
C SER A 156 -7.20 -18.19 -8.52
N ALA A 157 -7.16 -17.88 -7.23
CA ALA A 157 -8.33 -17.45 -6.46
C ALA A 157 -8.29 -15.94 -6.20
N PHE A 158 -9.39 -15.37 -5.68
CA PHE A 158 -9.38 -14.00 -5.18
C PHE A 158 -8.43 -13.85 -3.99
N THR A 159 -8.33 -14.87 -3.13
CA THR A 159 -7.47 -14.82 -1.95
C THR A 159 -6.54 -16.03 -1.88
N SER A 160 -5.41 -15.92 -1.16
CA SER A 160 -4.65 -17.09 -0.70
C SER A 160 -4.95 -17.48 0.74
N ALA A 161 -6.07 -16.98 1.28
CA ALA A 161 -6.47 -17.25 2.64
C ALA A 161 -6.66 -18.74 2.93
N PHE A 162 -7.10 -19.54 1.95
CA PHE A 162 -7.60 -20.90 2.20
C PHE A 162 -6.82 -22.02 1.49
N ASN A 163 -5.50 -21.87 1.32
CA ASN A 163 -4.54 -22.80 0.69
C ASN A 163 -4.55 -22.85 -0.86
N THR A 164 -4.31 -21.72 -1.53
CA THR A 164 -4.29 -21.64 -3.00
C THR A 164 -2.86 -21.52 -3.57
N ASN A 165 -2.70 -21.86 -4.86
CA ASN A 165 -1.45 -21.75 -5.61
C ASN A 165 -1.36 -20.47 -6.48
N GLY A 166 -2.15 -19.45 -6.15
CA GLY A 166 -2.17 -18.20 -6.91
C GLY A 166 -3.29 -17.27 -6.46
N VAL A 167 -3.03 -15.97 -6.56
CA VAL A 167 -3.93 -14.88 -6.17
C VAL A 167 -4.05 -13.94 -7.37
N VAL A 168 -5.27 -13.54 -7.74
CA VAL A 168 -5.50 -12.54 -8.80
C VAL A 168 -5.66 -11.12 -8.27
N SER A 169 -5.91 -10.95 -6.98
CA SER A 169 -6.09 -9.63 -6.36
C SER A 169 -4.76 -8.99 -5.97
N ASP A 170 -4.70 -7.67 -6.00
CA ASP A 170 -3.57 -6.92 -5.44
C ASP A 170 -3.52 -6.97 -3.91
N PHE A 171 -4.68 -7.08 -3.25
CA PHE A 171 -4.77 -7.21 -1.79
C PHE A 171 -6.01 -7.99 -1.34
N TRP A 172 -5.90 -8.74 -0.24
CA TRP A 172 -7.01 -9.49 0.34
C TRP A 172 -6.95 -9.58 1.87
N VAL A 173 -8.13 -9.76 2.49
CA VAL A 173 -8.31 -10.01 3.93
C VAL A 173 -9.33 -11.11 4.13
N ALA A 174 -9.07 -12.04 5.05
CA ALA A 174 -10.00 -13.11 5.39
C ALA A 174 -9.96 -13.48 6.88
N LEU A 175 -11.11 -13.86 7.42
CA LEU A 175 -11.22 -14.49 8.73
C LEU A 175 -11.27 -16.02 8.56
N ARG A 176 -10.29 -16.71 9.14
CA ARG A 176 -10.11 -18.16 9.05
C ARG A 176 -10.73 -18.91 10.22
N GLY A 177 -10.96 -20.21 10.03
CA GLY A 177 -11.52 -21.08 11.07
C GLY A 177 -10.63 -21.32 12.29
N SER A 178 -9.34 -21.03 12.18
CA SER A 178 -8.40 -21.02 13.30
C SER A 178 -8.53 -19.78 14.20
N SER A 179 -9.55 -18.95 14.01
CA SER A 179 -9.71 -17.65 14.67
C SER A 179 -8.58 -16.68 14.35
N THR A 180 -8.11 -16.69 13.11
CA THR A 180 -7.07 -15.78 12.62
C THR A 180 -7.62 -14.89 11.52
N VAL A 181 -7.33 -13.60 11.60
CA VAL A 181 -7.44 -12.71 10.42
C VAL A 181 -6.13 -12.84 9.66
N ALA A 182 -6.20 -13.20 8.39
CA ALA A 182 -5.07 -13.27 7.49
C ALA A 182 -5.23 -12.24 6.38
N TRP A 183 -4.12 -11.69 5.92
CA TRP A 183 -4.09 -10.74 4.80
C TRP A 183 -2.86 -10.98 3.94
N GLY A 184 -2.93 -10.49 2.71
CA GLY A 184 -1.87 -10.68 1.75
C GLY A 184 -2.08 -9.88 0.48
N ASP A 185 -1.16 -10.07 -0.45
CA ASP A 185 -1.16 -9.45 -1.78
C ASP A 185 -1.15 -10.53 -2.88
N ASN A 186 -0.86 -10.10 -4.11
CA ASN A 186 -0.72 -10.96 -5.28
C ASN A 186 0.46 -11.97 -5.17
N SER A 187 1.38 -11.80 -4.22
CA SER A 187 2.49 -12.71 -3.94
C SER A 187 2.12 -13.80 -2.91
N GLY A 188 1.02 -13.62 -2.19
CA GLY A 188 0.48 -14.58 -1.23
C GLY A 188 0.25 -13.99 0.16
N LEU A 189 0.44 -14.81 1.19
CA LEU A 189 0.24 -14.41 2.59
C LEU A 189 1.35 -13.45 3.04
N ILE A 190 0.96 -12.22 3.41
CA ILE A 190 1.86 -11.25 4.06
C ILE A 190 1.89 -11.50 5.57
N GLY A 191 0.72 -11.66 6.19
CA GLY A 191 0.62 -11.77 7.64
C GLY A 191 -0.70 -12.33 8.14
N SER A 192 -0.73 -12.63 9.43
CA SER A 192 -1.93 -13.07 10.13
C SER A 192 -1.89 -12.74 11.61
N ALA A 193 -3.04 -12.50 12.22
CA ALA A 193 -3.20 -12.24 13.65
C ALA A 193 -4.29 -13.14 14.24
N ASN A 194 -4.02 -13.73 15.41
CA ASN A 194 -5.06 -14.45 16.16
C ASN A 194 -5.99 -13.46 16.84
N VAL A 195 -7.28 -13.55 16.54
CA VAL A 195 -8.32 -12.64 17.05
C VAL A 195 -9.26 -13.32 18.05
N GLY A 196 -8.99 -14.57 18.42
CA GLY A 196 -9.71 -15.31 19.48
C GLY A 196 -11.12 -15.78 19.12
N THR A 197 -11.67 -15.39 17.97
CA THR A 197 -13.00 -15.80 17.47
C THR A 197 -12.95 -16.07 15.96
N LYS A 198 -13.82 -16.96 15.48
CA LYS A 198 -13.98 -17.31 14.05
C LYS A 198 -15.08 -16.50 13.34
N VAL A 199 -15.71 -15.56 14.05
CA VAL A 199 -16.77 -14.67 13.53
C VAL A 199 -16.48 -13.23 13.95
N GLY A 200 -17.04 -12.29 13.21
CA GLY A 200 -16.93 -10.85 13.47
C GLY A 200 -16.80 -10.05 12.18
N THR A 201 -16.61 -8.74 12.33
CA THR A 201 -16.40 -7.83 11.22
C THR A 201 -14.91 -7.78 10.88
N ILE A 202 -14.56 -8.14 9.64
CA ILE A 202 -13.27 -7.78 9.07
C ILE A 202 -13.43 -6.51 8.25
N SER A 203 -12.45 -5.61 8.34
CA SER A 203 -12.41 -4.44 7.47
C SER A 203 -10.98 -4.05 7.17
N ALA A 204 -10.81 -3.30 6.09
CA ALA A 204 -9.55 -2.65 5.77
C ALA A 204 -9.77 -1.23 5.25
N ASN A 205 -8.88 -0.34 5.65
CA ASN A 205 -8.81 1.04 5.20
C ASN A 205 -7.61 1.18 4.25
N PHE A 206 -7.81 1.80 3.09
CA PHE A 206 -6.82 1.88 2.02
C PHE A 206 -6.54 3.34 1.66
N GLY A 207 -5.32 3.81 1.87
CA GLY A 207 -4.85 5.13 1.43
C GLY A 207 -4.43 5.07 -0.02
N VAL A 208 -5.07 5.87 -0.86
CA VAL A 208 -4.94 5.83 -2.32
C VAL A 208 -4.82 7.24 -2.90
N ASP A 209 -3.66 7.53 -3.48
CA ASP A 209 -3.44 8.77 -4.23
C ASP A 209 -3.72 8.60 -5.73
N SER A 210 -3.64 7.37 -6.23
CA SER A 210 -3.83 7.00 -7.63
C SER A 210 -4.18 5.51 -7.77
N PHE A 211 -4.93 5.17 -8.82
CA PHE A 211 -5.17 3.78 -9.25
C PHE A 211 -4.27 3.37 -10.44
N ALA A 212 -3.24 4.14 -10.76
CA ALA A 212 -2.29 3.76 -11.80
C ALA A 212 -1.41 2.59 -11.32
N GLN A 213 -1.02 1.72 -12.26
CA GLN A 213 -0.10 0.61 -12.02
C GLN A 213 1.16 1.11 -11.31
N GLY A 214 1.60 0.37 -10.28
CA GLY A 214 2.77 0.70 -9.48
C GLY A 214 2.55 1.78 -8.43
N SER A 215 1.38 2.44 -8.39
CA SER A 215 1.08 3.36 -7.28
C SER A 215 0.98 2.57 -5.98
N VAL A 216 1.64 3.07 -4.95
CA VAL A 216 1.66 2.46 -3.62
C VAL A 216 0.36 2.77 -2.89
N VAL A 217 -0.19 1.77 -2.22
CA VAL A 217 -1.39 1.86 -1.38
C VAL A 217 -0.99 1.54 0.04
N THR A 218 -1.30 2.42 0.99
CA THR A 218 -1.19 2.11 2.42
C THR A 218 -2.45 1.39 2.88
N TYR A 219 -2.32 0.44 3.81
CA TYR A 219 -3.47 -0.24 4.37
C TYR A 219 -3.42 -0.33 5.89
N GLU A 220 -4.60 -0.40 6.49
CA GLU A 220 -4.84 -0.88 7.86
C GLU A 220 -5.89 -1.98 7.82
N VAL A 221 -5.66 -3.09 8.53
CA VAL A 221 -6.62 -4.18 8.67
C VAL A 221 -7.18 -4.18 10.08
N PHE A 222 -8.49 -4.39 10.20
CA PHE A 222 -9.20 -4.40 11.48
C PHE A 222 -10.04 -5.67 11.66
N HIS A 223 -10.18 -6.08 12.92
CA HIS A 223 -11.17 -7.05 13.37
C HIS A 223 -12.02 -6.43 14.48
N ASN A 224 -13.34 -6.35 14.29
CA ASN A 224 -14.27 -5.70 15.23
C ASN A 224 -13.80 -4.29 15.67
N GLY A 225 -13.22 -3.53 14.73
CA GLY A 225 -12.69 -2.18 14.97
C GLY A 225 -11.31 -2.12 15.63
N ALA A 226 -10.71 -3.25 16.05
CA ALA A 226 -9.34 -3.30 16.54
C ALA A 226 -8.37 -3.44 15.36
N ASN A 227 -7.39 -2.55 15.24
CA ASN A 227 -6.33 -2.65 14.23
C ASN A 227 -5.47 -3.89 14.52
N VAL A 228 -5.29 -4.75 13.52
CA VAL A 228 -4.49 -5.98 13.60
C VAL A 228 -3.30 -5.98 12.63
N ALA A 229 -3.27 -5.05 11.67
CA ALA A 229 -2.17 -4.93 10.73
C ALA A 229 -2.14 -3.54 10.09
N VAL A 230 -0.94 -3.14 9.69
CA VAL A 230 -0.69 -2.00 8.81
C VAL A 230 0.36 -2.39 7.78
N GLY A 231 0.36 -1.78 6.60
CA GLY A 231 1.38 -2.05 5.60
C GLY A 231 1.19 -1.28 4.31
N THR A 232 1.85 -1.74 3.25
CA THR A 232 1.68 -1.22 1.89
C THR A 232 1.62 -2.37 0.88
N PHE A 233 1.00 -2.11 -0.27
CA PHE A 233 1.14 -2.89 -1.49
C PHE A 233 1.16 -1.92 -2.69
N SER A 234 1.22 -2.43 -3.92
CA SER A 234 1.13 -1.59 -5.12
C SER A 234 0.12 -2.17 -6.09
N TRP A 235 -0.62 -1.31 -6.79
CA TRP A 235 -1.54 -1.76 -7.84
C TRP A 235 -0.75 -2.46 -8.94
N THR A 236 -1.22 -3.62 -9.39
CA THR A 236 -0.57 -4.36 -10.47
C THR A 236 -1.06 -3.94 -11.85
N ASP A 237 -2.23 -3.31 -11.92
CA ASP A 237 -2.87 -2.85 -13.16
C ASP A 237 -3.40 -1.42 -13.03
N ASP A 238 -3.53 -0.74 -14.18
CA ASP A 238 -4.13 0.58 -14.26
C ASP A 238 -5.64 0.53 -14.06
N ASN A 239 -6.15 1.35 -13.13
CA ASN A 239 -7.57 1.58 -12.93
C ASN A 239 -8.36 0.28 -12.68
N ALA A 240 -7.79 -0.64 -11.90
CA ALA A 240 -8.31 -1.98 -11.68
C ALA A 240 -8.66 -2.17 -10.20
N ASN A 241 -9.93 -2.01 -9.82
CA ASN A 241 -10.39 -2.20 -8.46
C ASN A 241 -11.79 -2.84 -8.38
N PHE A 242 -11.97 -3.98 -9.05
CA PHE A 242 -13.12 -4.85 -8.78
C PHE A 242 -12.92 -5.53 -7.42
N ILE A 243 -13.98 -5.56 -6.61
CA ILE A 243 -13.94 -6.11 -5.25
C ILE A 243 -14.68 -7.44 -5.21
N GLY A 244 -13.96 -8.48 -4.80
CA GLY A 244 -14.43 -9.86 -4.70
C GLY A 244 -14.68 -10.28 -3.26
N LEU A 245 -15.64 -11.19 -3.08
CA LEU A 245 -15.92 -11.96 -1.88
C LEU A 245 -15.50 -13.40 -2.14
N ASP A 246 -14.80 -13.99 -1.19
CA ASP A 246 -14.22 -15.33 -1.33
C ASP A 246 -14.48 -16.14 -0.08
N ALA A 247 -14.92 -17.39 -0.23
CA ALA A 247 -15.24 -18.22 0.92
C ALA A 247 -15.08 -19.72 0.70
N ARG A 248 -14.83 -20.42 1.80
CA ARG A 248 -14.67 -21.87 1.83
C ARG A 248 -15.18 -22.47 3.14
N ASP A 249 -16.03 -23.49 3.04
CA ASP A 249 -16.47 -24.30 4.18
C ASP A 249 -16.92 -25.70 3.71
N SER A 250 -17.25 -26.60 4.64
CA SER A 250 -17.88 -27.89 4.32
C SER A 250 -19.40 -27.82 4.23
N GLY A 251 -20.02 -26.73 4.68
CA GLY A 251 -21.46 -26.52 4.61
C GLY A 251 -21.85 -25.18 3.99
N ALA A 252 -21.40 -24.08 4.57
CA ALA A 252 -21.57 -22.72 4.05
C ALA A 252 -20.74 -21.73 4.88
N ALA A 253 -20.27 -20.66 4.25
CA ALA A 253 -19.81 -19.46 4.92
C ALA A 253 -20.90 -18.39 4.84
N LEU A 254 -21.33 -17.89 5.99
CA LEU A 254 -22.35 -16.87 6.14
C LEU A 254 -21.65 -15.52 6.23
N LEU A 255 -21.99 -14.64 5.29
CA LEU A 255 -21.47 -13.31 5.12
C LEU A 255 -22.61 -12.30 5.18
N ASP A 256 -22.35 -11.12 5.73
CA ASP A 256 -23.34 -10.06 5.85
C ASP A 256 -22.69 -8.66 5.81
N ASN A 257 -23.49 -7.61 5.68
CA ASN A 257 -23.12 -6.19 5.76
C ASN A 257 -21.85 -5.85 4.99
N PHE A 258 -21.84 -6.20 3.70
CA PHE A 258 -20.73 -5.83 2.84
C PHE A 258 -20.81 -4.34 2.50
N VAL A 259 -19.77 -3.58 2.82
CA VAL A 259 -19.75 -2.12 2.64
C VAL A 259 -18.45 -1.68 1.99
N VAL A 260 -18.57 -0.78 1.01
CA VAL A 260 -17.48 -0.01 0.42
C VAL A 260 -17.81 1.46 0.57
N GLN A 261 -16.91 2.24 1.18
CA GLN A 261 -17.15 3.65 1.46
C GLN A 261 -15.87 4.47 1.37
N THR A 262 -15.96 5.77 1.09
CA THR A 262 -14.81 6.66 1.26
C THR A 262 -14.41 6.73 2.74
N SER A 263 -13.14 7.00 2.99
CA SER A 263 -12.57 7.08 4.34
C SER A 263 -11.48 8.15 4.38
N THR A 264 -10.90 8.36 5.55
CA THR A 264 -9.65 9.13 5.68
C THR A 264 -8.46 8.21 5.45
N PRO A 265 -7.37 8.69 4.83
CA PRO A 265 -6.15 7.92 4.67
C PRO A 265 -5.70 7.28 6.00
N PRO A 266 -5.27 6.01 5.97
CA PRO A 266 -4.49 5.42 7.06
C PRO A 266 -3.47 6.40 7.59
N VAL A 267 -3.52 6.63 8.90
CA VAL A 267 -2.46 7.41 9.55
C VAL A 267 -1.28 6.47 9.70
N VAL A 268 -0.17 6.80 9.04
CA VAL A 268 1.10 6.08 9.16
C VAL A 268 2.17 7.04 9.64
N PRO A 269 3.20 6.55 10.34
CA PRO A 269 4.39 7.35 10.60
C PRO A 269 4.93 7.95 9.29
N THR A 270 5.51 9.14 9.37
CA THR A 270 6.02 9.86 8.20
C THR A 270 7.52 10.11 8.34
N LEU A 271 8.28 9.93 7.26
CA LEU A 271 9.64 10.41 7.11
C LEU A 271 9.63 11.66 6.22
N ASN A 272 9.89 12.80 6.80
CA ASN A 272 10.03 14.06 6.09
C ASN A 272 11.50 14.31 5.75
N ILE A 273 11.80 14.59 4.49
CA ILE A 273 13.12 14.97 3.99
C ILE A 273 13.02 16.39 3.46
N ASP A 274 13.69 17.33 4.12
CA ASP A 274 13.68 18.74 3.75
C ASP A 274 14.62 18.97 2.56
N ARG A 275 14.08 19.36 1.40
CA ARG A 275 14.88 19.60 0.19
C ARG A 275 15.85 20.76 0.33
N THR A 276 15.52 21.74 1.18
CA THR A 276 16.33 22.95 1.38
C THR A 276 17.52 22.68 2.29
N THR A 277 17.33 21.92 3.38
CA THR A 277 18.38 21.70 4.40
C THR A 277 19.03 20.32 4.36
N GLY A 278 18.37 19.34 3.74
CA GLY A 278 18.74 17.93 3.81
C GLY A 278 18.47 17.29 5.17
N GLN A 279 17.65 17.93 6.02
CA GLN A 279 17.20 17.34 7.27
C GLN A 279 16.27 16.16 7.01
N ILE A 280 16.47 15.07 7.75
CA ILE A 280 15.58 13.92 7.75
C ILE A 280 14.90 13.82 9.12
N THR A 281 13.57 13.83 9.15
CA THR A 281 12.76 13.72 10.38
C THR A 281 11.77 12.57 10.25
N PHE A 282 11.82 11.61 11.17
CA PHE A 282 10.78 10.60 11.32
C PHE A 282 9.79 11.01 12.40
N THR A 283 8.49 10.94 12.14
CA THR A 283 7.43 11.32 13.08
C THR A 283 6.42 10.18 13.24
N ASN A 284 6.11 9.82 14.48
CA ASN A 284 5.01 8.92 14.78
C ASN A 284 3.67 9.68 14.70
N GLU A 285 3.00 9.64 13.56
CA GLU A 285 1.68 10.26 13.41
C GLU A 285 0.54 9.41 14.02
N LEU A 286 0.83 8.18 14.49
CA LEU A 286 -0.17 7.31 15.07
C LEU A 286 -0.72 7.88 16.37
N ALA A 287 -1.98 7.57 16.67
CA ALA A 287 -2.60 7.89 17.95
C ALA A 287 -2.04 7.06 19.12
N GLN A 288 -1.25 6.01 18.84
CA GLN A 288 -0.64 5.12 19.82
C GLN A 288 0.89 5.25 19.80
N PRO A 289 1.56 4.94 20.93
CA PRO A 289 3.02 4.85 20.93
C PRO A 289 3.52 3.80 19.94
N LEU A 290 4.65 4.08 19.29
CA LEU A 290 5.32 3.20 18.36
C LEU A 290 6.62 2.70 19.00
N SER A 291 6.68 1.42 19.36
CA SER A 291 7.94 0.78 19.78
C SER A 291 8.74 0.31 18.57
N LEU A 292 10.03 0.64 18.53
CA LEU A 292 10.96 0.15 17.51
C LEU A 292 12.23 -0.43 18.13
N ILE A 293 12.80 -1.43 17.44
CA ILE A 293 14.04 -2.10 17.80
C ILE A 293 15.16 -1.89 16.77
N ALA A 294 14.80 -1.47 15.55
CA ALA A 294 15.76 -1.16 14.51
C ALA A 294 15.16 -0.20 13.48
N TYR A 295 16.03 0.55 12.82
CA TYR A 295 15.70 1.29 11.61
C TYR A 295 16.82 1.16 10.56
N SER A 296 16.45 1.30 9.29
CA SER A 296 17.37 1.38 8.16
C SER A 296 16.84 2.38 7.14
N LEU A 297 17.57 3.48 6.96
CA LEU A 297 17.38 4.43 5.87
C LEU A 297 18.25 3.99 4.71
N THR A 298 17.67 3.77 3.53
CA THR A 298 18.40 3.33 2.34
C THR A 298 18.14 4.26 1.17
N SER A 299 19.12 4.43 0.29
CA SER A 299 18.99 5.12 -0.99
C SER A 299 19.77 4.34 -2.04
N ALA A 300 19.12 3.99 -3.15
CA ALA A 300 19.73 3.20 -4.21
C ALA A 300 20.86 3.95 -4.93
N SER A 301 20.71 5.26 -5.06
CA SER A 301 21.70 6.16 -5.65
C SER A 301 22.86 6.44 -4.68
N GLY A 302 22.63 6.23 -3.39
CA GLY A 302 23.43 6.82 -2.33
C GLY A 302 23.00 8.26 -2.05
N GLY A 303 23.68 8.92 -1.13
CA GLY A 303 23.38 10.31 -0.80
C GLY A 303 23.04 10.54 0.67
N PHE A 304 23.50 9.65 1.54
CA PHE A 304 23.51 9.95 2.97
C PHE A 304 24.90 10.37 3.43
N ARG A 305 24.97 11.42 4.26
CA ARG A 305 26.23 11.91 4.84
C ARG A 305 26.35 11.46 6.30
N VAL A 306 27.28 10.55 6.57
CA VAL A 306 27.49 9.98 7.91
C VAL A 306 27.91 11.06 8.91
N SER A 307 28.73 12.04 8.51
CA SER A 307 29.15 13.12 9.42
C SER A 307 28.00 13.99 9.95
N ASN A 308 26.87 13.99 9.26
CA ASN A 308 25.68 14.77 9.59
C ASN A 308 24.55 13.90 10.14
N TRP A 309 24.78 12.60 10.33
CA TRP A 309 23.80 11.68 10.86
C TRP A 309 23.73 11.77 12.39
N ASP A 310 22.57 12.17 12.89
CA ASP A 310 22.26 12.14 14.32
C ASP A 310 21.66 10.77 14.67
N THR A 311 22.47 9.89 15.27
CA THR A 311 22.03 8.58 15.70
C THR A 311 21.11 8.66 16.93
N ILE A 312 20.29 7.64 17.18
CA ILE A 312 19.47 7.55 18.40
C ILE A 312 20.38 7.57 19.64
N GLU A 313 21.51 6.85 19.57
CA GLU A 313 22.53 6.84 20.63
C GLU A 313 23.11 8.24 20.88
N SER A 314 23.51 8.97 19.82
CA SER A 314 24.17 10.28 19.96
C SER A 314 23.22 11.36 20.47
N GLN A 315 21.94 11.25 20.13
CA GLN A 315 20.90 12.16 20.61
C GLN A 315 20.55 11.91 22.09
N GLY A 316 20.86 10.73 22.64
CA GLY A 316 20.53 10.37 24.01
C GLY A 316 19.03 10.32 24.28
N ILE A 317 18.21 10.04 23.26
CA ILE A 317 16.74 9.93 23.38
C ILE A 317 16.31 8.56 23.92
N ASP A 318 17.19 7.57 23.90
CA ASP A 318 17.00 6.25 24.50
C ASP A 318 18.20 5.89 25.40
N THR A 319 18.17 6.37 26.64
CA THR A 319 19.33 6.24 27.56
C THR A 319 19.40 4.92 28.32
N ASN A 320 18.36 4.08 28.23
CA ASN A 320 18.28 2.80 28.95
C ASN A 320 18.75 1.61 28.12
N ASP A 321 18.96 1.80 26.83
CA ASP A 321 19.42 0.77 25.91
C ASP A 321 20.67 1.22 25.15
N THR A 322 21.36 0.26 24.53
CA THR A 322 22.54 0.54 23.71
C THR A 322 22.20 0.30 22.26
N TRP A 323 22.32 1.33 21.44
CA TRP A 323 22.13 1.23 20.00
C TRP A 323 23.44 0.87 19.30
N ILE A 324 23.33 -0.01 18.31
CA ILE A 324 24.43 -0.54 17.53
C ILE A 324 24.29 0.01 16.12
N THR A 325 25.29 0.77 15.68
CA THR A 325 25.40 1.21 14.29
C THR A 325 25.67 0.02 13.37
N LEU A 326 24.81 -0.16 12.38
CA LEU A 326 24.91 -1.21 11.36
C LEU A 326 25.50 -0.69 10.04
N THR A 327 25.49 0.64 9.83
CA THR A 327 26.06 1.31 8.65
C THR A 327 27.55 0.99 8.46
N ASP A 328 27.93 0.56 7.26
CA ASP A 328 29.34 0.45 6.87
C ASP A 328 29.90 1.82 6.47
N THR A 329 30.83 2.33 7.27
CA THR A 329 31.48 3.63 7.06
C THR A 329 32.85 3.50 6.37
N SER A 330 33.25 2.29 5.96
CA SER A 330 34.54 2.06 5.31
C SER A 330 34.64 2.69 3.91
N GLY A 331 33.49 2.96 3.27
CA GLY A 331 33.39 3.56 1.94
C GLY A 331 33.57 5.08 1.89
N GLY A 332 33.55 5.78 3.03
CA GLY A 332 33.68 7.24 3.09
C GLY A 332 32.54 7.92 3.87
N ASP A 333 32.40 9.23 3.67
CA ASP A 333 31.37 10.05 4.33
C ASP A 333 30.00 9.95 3.65
N VAL A 334 29.97 9.68 2.34
CA VAL A 334 28.72 9.48 1.60
C VAL A 334 28.44 7.98 1.45
N VAL A 335 27.27 7.54 1.91
CA VAL A 335 26.87 6.13 1.94
C VAL A 335 25.46 5.94 1.39
N SER A 336 25.08 4.67 1.16
CA SER A 336 23.75 4.27 0.70
C SER A 336 22.81 3.82 1.82
N ASP A 337 23.30 3.74 3.05
CA ASP A 337 22.56 3.22 4.20
C ASP A 337 22.88 4.03 5.48
N LEU A 338 21.87 4.32 6.30
CA LEU A 338 22.01 4.76 7.69
C LEU A 338 21.12 3.88 8.57
N SER A 339 21.74 3.00 9.36
CA SER A 339 21.03 1.97 10.11
C SER A 339 21.52 1.82 11.55
N GLU A 340 20.59 1.67 12.48
CA GLU A 340 20.88 1.23 13.85
C GLU A 340 19.89 0.18 14.34
N ALA A 341 20.32 -0.63 15.31
CA ALA A 341 19.46 -1.55 16.02
C ALA A 341 19.83 -1.63 17.51
N THR A 342 18.88 -2.05 18.33
CA THR A 342 19.06 -2.31 19.75
C THR A 342 18.53 -3.70 20.11
N PHE A 343 18.98 -4.25 21.24
CA PHE A 343 18.37 -5.44 21.85
C PHE A 343 17.22 -5.08 22.81
N GLY A 344 17.04 -3.80 23.13
CA GLY A 344 15.91 -3.26 23.88
C GLY A 344 14.80 -2.75 22.98
N GLU A 345 14.12 -1.67 23.40
CA GLU A 345 13.12 -0.98 22.58
C GLU A 345 13.16 0.54 22.82
N HIS A 346 13.01 1.33 21.77
CA HIS A 346 12.68 2.75 21.90
C HIS A 346 11.19 2.96 21.58
N THR A 347 10.45 3.54 22.52
CA THR A 347 9.03 3.88 22.33
C THR A 347 8.86 5.34 21.96
N LEU A 348 8.44 5.60 20.73
CA LEU A 348 8.13 6.93 20.24
C LEU A 348 6.66 7.27 20.54
N ALA A 349 6.42 8.28 21.38
CA ALA A 349 5.07 8.70 21.73
C ALA A 349 4.29 9.23 20.50
N PRO A 350 2.93 9.30 20.55
CA PRO A 350 2.16 9.97 19.52
C PRO A 350 2.67 11.39 19.23
N SER A 351 2.81 11.71 17.96
CA SER A 351 3.36 12.97 17.41
C SER A 351 4.80 13.29 17.82
N ALA A 352 5.52 12.37 18.46
CA ALA A 352 6.94 12.53 18.71
C ALA A 352 7.76 12.21 17.45
N SER A 353 8.97 12.77 17.38
CA SER A 353 9.84 12.63 16.22
C SER A 353 11.26 12.24 16.60
N ILE A 354 11.95 11.57 15.67
CA ILE A 354 13.39 11.32 15.67
C ILE A 354 13.99 12.18 14.57
N GLN A 355 15.03 12.94 14.88
CA GLN A 355 15.79 13.73 13.91
C GLN A 355 17.01 12.92 13.51
N PHE A 356 17.16 12.57 12.23
CA PHE A 356 18.37 11.87 11.77
C PHE A 356 19.47 12.84 11.31
N GLY A 357 19.29 14.13 11.52
CA GLY A 357 20.31 15.18 11.36
C GLY A 357 20.09 16.08 10.15
N GLU A 358 20.61 17.31 10.24
CA GLU A 358 20.55 18.33 9.18
C GLU A 358 21.65 18.11 8.14
N GLY A 359 21.26 17.96 6.87
CA GLY A 359 22.18 17.58 5.79
C GLY A 359 22.59 16.11 5.82
N ALA A 360 21.89 15.27 6.61
CA ALA A 360 22.06 13.83 6.57
C ALA A 360 21.68 13.26 5.21
N TRP A 361 20.64 13.82 4.56
CA TRP A 361 20.41 13.63 3.13
C TRP A 361 21.21 14.67 2.36
N VAL A 362 22.08 14.22 1.45
CA VAL A 362 22.82 15.10 0.56
C VAL A 362 21.86 15.58 -0.52
N ARG A 363 21.68 16.90 -0.58
CA ARG A 363 20.76 17.54 -1.53
C ARG A 363 21.15 17.22 -2.97
N GLY A 364 20.21 16.67 -3.73
CA GLY A 364 20.38 16.33 -5.14
C GLY A 364 19.07 15.90 -5.79
N PRO A 365 19.09 15.53 -7.09
CA PRO A 365 17.89 15.18 -7.85
C PRO A 365 17.34 13.78 -7.53
N PHE A 366 18.01 13.01 -6.67
CA PHE A 366 17.64 11.64 -6.32
C PHE A 366 16.71 11.62 -5.11
N GLU A 367 15.43 11.44 -5.36
CA GLU A 367 14.38 11.31 -4.35
C GLU A 367 14.00 9.83 -4.14
N ASP A 368 14.99 9.00 -3.77
CA ASP A 368 14.89 7.54 -3.71
C ASP A 368 15.11 6.95 -2.30
N VAL A 369 14.91 7.78 -1.27
CA VAL A 369 15.04 7.33 0.13
C VAL A 369 13.90 6.40 0.49
N ASN A 370 14.25 5.29 1.14
CA ASN A 370 13.35 4.36 1.77
C ASN A 370 13.68 4.22 3.26
N LEU A 371 12.67 4.02 4.10
CA LEU A 371 12.84 3.74 5.53
C LEU A 371 12.18 2.42 5.88
N GLU A 372 12.97 1.54 6.49
CA GLU A 372 12.49 0.35 7.15
C GLU A 372 12.58 0.52 8.67
N ILE A 373 11.47 0.30 9.37
CA ILE A 373 11.44 0.22 10.84
C ILE A 373 10.98 -1.18 11.24
N ARG A 374 11.59 -1.72 12.29
CA ARG A 374 11.17 -2.98 12.92
C ARG A 374 10.56 -2.73 14.29
N ASP A 375 9.36 -3.25 14.52
CA ASP A 375 8.71 -3.27 15.84
C ASP A 375 9.32 -4.34 16.75
N THR A 376 8.86 -4.42 18.00
CA THR A 376 9.33 -5.40 18.99
C THR A 376 9.02 -6.86 18.67
N ASN A 377 8.13 -7.11 17.70
CA ASN A 377 7.85 -8.44 17.18
C ASN A 377 8.67 -8.76 15.93
N GLY A 378 9.50 -7.82 15.45
CA GLY A 378 10.27 -7.91 14.22
C GLY A 378 9.45 -7.63 12.95
N ASN A 379 8.21 -7.16 13.06
CA ASN A 379 7.40 -6.78 11.91
C ASN A 379 7.89 -5.46 11.32
N ARG A 380 7.68 -5.26 10.02
CA ARG A 380 7.91 -3.96 9.38
C ARG A 380 6.78 -3.00 9.76
N VAL A 381 7.15 -1.78 10.10
CA VAL A 381 6.22 -0.66 10.28
C VAL A 381 6.19 0.14 8.97
N PRO A 382 5.01 0.33 8.34
CA PRO A 382 4.90 1.17 7.15
C PRO A 382 5.19 2.62 7.50
N VAL A 383 5.91 3.30 6.61
CA VAL A 383 6.25 4.72 6.75
C VAL A 383 5.95 5.42 5.43
N ALA A 384 5.26 6.56 5.49
CA ALA A 384 5.11 7.44 4.34
C ALA A 384 6.37 8.30 4.18
N ILE A 385 7.00 8.28 3.00
CA ILE A 385 8.17 9.13 2.72
C ILE A 385 7.69 10.39 2.01
N GLN A 386 8.09 11.56 2.51
CA GLN A 386 7.73 12.86 1.94
C GLN A 386 8.97 13.72 1.80
N TYR A 387 9.19 14.24 0.60
CA TYR A 387 10.15 15.31 0.36
C TYR A 387 9.41 16.64 0.45
N VAL A 388 9.82 17.49 1.40
CA VAL A 388 9.13 18.72 1.78
C VAL A 388 10.04 19.95 1.59
N ASN A 389 9.46 21.14 1.71
CA ASN A 389 10.17 22.43 1.71
C ASN A 389 11.14 22.65 0.53
N GLY A 390 10.58 22.98 -0.63
CA GLY A 390 11.32 23.29 -1.85
C GLY A 390 10.76 22.53 -3.06
N ASP A 391 11.11 23.00 -4.26
CA ASP A 391 10.86 22.25 -5.49
C ASP A 391 11.88 21.11 -5.64
N PRO A 392 11.55 20.02 -6.35
CA PRO A 392 12.53 18.99 -6.70
C PRO A 392 13.78 19.60 -7.33
N ILE A 393 14.95 19.18 -6.88
CA ILE A 393 16.23 19.69 -7.39
C ILE A 393 16.41 19.20 -8.83
N ALA A 394 16.62 20.14 -9.76
CA ALA A 394 16.77 19.79 -11.16
C ALA A 394 18.09 19.04 -11.40
N VAL A 395 18.06 18.04 -12.29
CA VAL A 395 19.28 17.39 -12.76
C VAL A 395 20.19 18.45 -13.40
N GLY A 396 21.43 18.55 -12.92
CA GLY A 396 22.41 19.53 -13.38
C GLY A 396 22.51 20.79 -12.51
N ASP A 397 21.60 20.99 -11.55
CA ASP A 397 21.79 21.93 -10.43
C ASP A 397 22.61 21.22 -9.35
N TYR A 398 23.94 21.35 -9.45
CA TYR A 398 24.89 20.69 -8.54
C TYR A 398 24.97 21.37 -7.18
N ASN A 399 24.58 22.64 -7.10
CA ASN A 399 24.67 23.41 -5.87
C ASN A 399 23.32 23.51 -5.12
N ALA A 400 22.26 22.97 -5.72
CA ALA A 400 20.91 22.89 -5.18
C ALA A 400 20.35 24.27 -4.79
N ASN A 401 20.58 25.29 -5.63
CA ASN A 401 20.02 26.62 -5.44
C ASN A 401 18.67 26.84 -6.16
N GLY A 402 18.20 25.82 -6.88
CA GLY A 402 16.93 25.82 -7.61
C GLY A 402 17.03 26.32 -9.05
N MET A 403 18.23 26.57 -9.59
CA MET A 403 18.46 27.00 -10.96
C MET A 403 19.69 26.31 -11.54
N ILE A 404 19.68 26.01 -12.83
CA ILE A 404 20.88 25.51 -13.53
C ILE A 404 21.61 26.72 -14.10
N ASP A 405 22.63 27.20 -13.40
CA ASP A 405 23.29 28.46 -13.70
C ASP A 405 24.83 28.33 -13.82
N SER A 406 25.52 29.48 -13.82
CA SER A 406 26.99 29.50 -13.93
C SER A 406 27.72 28.92 -12.72
N GLY A 407 27.05 28.78 -11.58
CA GLY A 407 27.55 28.17 -10.37
C GLY A 407 27.70 26.65 -10.46
N ASP A 408 26.97 25.99 -11.37
CA ASP A 408 27.01 24.54 -11.57
C ASP A 408 28.13 24.10 -12.52
N TRP A 409 28.49 24.98 -13.46
CA TRP A 409 29.51 24.68 -14.48
C TRP A 409 30.86 24.23 -13.91
N PRO A 410 31.42 24.83 -12.83
CA PRO A 410 32.68 24.38 -12.24
C PRO A 410 32.70 22.89 -11.88
N THR A 411 31.61 22.32 -11.36
CA THR A 411 31.54 20.91 -10.97
C THR A 411 31.83 19.99 -12.16
N LEU A 412 31.14 20.21 -13.27
CA LEU A 412 31.35 19.45 -14.50
C LEU A 412 32.71 19.75 -15.14
N ARG A 413 33.09 21.02 -15.22
CA ARG A 413 34.36 21.46 -15.85
C ARG A 413 35.57 20.86 -15.16
N ASP A 414 35.60 20.91 -13.83
CA ASP A 414 36.76 20.55 -13.03
C ASP A 414 37.00 19.03 -13.02
N ASN A 415 35.97 18.25 -13.37
CA ASN A 415 36.02 16.80 -13.50
C ASN A 415 35.96 16.32 -14.96
N LEU A 416 35.96 17.21 -15.95
CA LEU A 416 35.87 16.81 -17.36
C LEU A 416 37.03 15.87 -17.72
N VAL A 417 36.71 14.81 -18.46
CA VAL A 417 37.53 13.64 -18.80
C VAL A 417 38.01 12.78 -17.63
N SER A 418 37.31 12.81 -16.49
CA SER A 418 37.58 11.92 -15.35
C SER A 418 36.82 10.59 -15.43
N ASP A 419 37.38 9.57 -14.78
CA ASP A 419 36.72 8.28 -14.52
C ASP A 419 36.23 8.31 -13.07
N VAL A 420 34.92 8.20 -12.91
CA VAL A 420 34.20 8.21 -11.62
C VAL A 420 33.48 6.90 -11.38
N SER A 421 33.80 5.84 -12.14
CA SER A 421 33.08 4.57 -12.09
C SER A 421 33.25 3.80 -10.78
N SER A 422 34.16 4.24 -9.90
CA SER A 422 34.35 3.68 -8.56
C SER A 422 33.53 4.38 -7.48
N LEU A 423 32.89 5.51 -7.81
CA LEU A 423 32.04 6.26 -6.89
C LEU A 423 30.62 5.68 -6.85
N SER A 424 29.86 5.98 -5.81
CA SER A 424 28.42 5.75 -5.83
C SER A 424 27.75 6.60 -6.93
N ALA A 425 26.53 6.23 -7.37
CA ALA A 425 25.83 6.98 -8.41
C ALA A 425 25.63 8.46 -8.02
N PHE A 426 25.33 8.73 -6.75
CA PHE A 426 25.17 10.08 -6.22
C PHE A 426 26.50 10.87 -6.22
N GLU A 427 27.61 10.25 -5.80
CA GLU A 427 28.93 10.89 -5.84
C GLU A 427 29.45 11.09 -7.26
N ALA A 428 29.18 10.17 -8.18
CA ALA A 428 29.47 10.31 -9.60
C ALA A 428 28.68 11.49 -10.19
N TYR A 429 27.39 11.62 -9.86
CA TYR A 429 26.59 12.80 -10.21
C TYR A 429 27.24 14.08 -9.68
N LEU A 430 27.56 14.16 -8.38
CA LEU A 430 28.24 15.32 -7.80
C LEU A 430 29.64 15.59 -8.38
N SER A 431 30.21 14.61 -9.08
CA SER A 431 31.47 14.75 -9.82
C SER A 431 31.26 15.11 -11.28
N GLY A 432 30.03 15.28 -11.77
CA GLY A 432 29.75 15.72 -13.13
C GLY A 432 29.20 14.65 -14.08
N ASP A 433 29.04 13.39 -13.65
CA ASP A 433 28.50 12.31 -14.48
C ASP A 433 26.97 12.40 -14.53
N LEU A 434 26.46 13.10 -15.55
CA LEU A 434 25.02 13.27 -15.77
C LEU A 434 24.41 12.11 -16.55
N THR A 435 25.22 11.30 -17.22
CA THR A 435 24.75 10.17 -18.01
C THR A 435 24.72 8.85 -17.22
N GLY A 436 25.41 8.81 -16.08
CA GLY A 436 25.52 7.64 -15.21
C GLY A 436 26.38 6.54 -15.81
N ASP A 437 27.29 6.86 -16.74
CA ASP A 437 28.14 5.86 -17.42
C ASP A 437 29.51 5.65 -16.74
N GLY A 438 29.74 6.34 -15.62
CA GLY A 438 30.96 6.27 -14.83
C GLY A 438 32.09 7.16 -15.38
N MET A 439 31.83 7.95 -16.41
CA MET A 439 32.79 8.90 -16.97
C MET A 439 32.18 10.30 -16.96
N VAL A 440 33.03 11.31 -16.77
CA VAL A 440 32.62 12.71 -16.92
C VAL A 440 33.19 13.20 -18.24
N ASP A 441 32.39 13.25 -19.30
CA ASP A 441 32.91 13.47 -20.65
C ASP A 441 32.08 14.45 -21.50
N ARG A 442 32.26 14.37 -22.83
CA ARG A 442 31.56 15.23 -23.78
C ARG A 442 30.03 15.03 -23.76
N ASN A 443 29.56 13.84 -23.42
CA ASN A 443 28.14 13.51 -23.33
C ASN A 443 27.50 14.25 -22.16
N ASP A 444 28.14 14.24 -20.99
CA ASP A 444 27.69 15.01 -19.81
C ASP A 444 27.69 16.50 -20.09
N PHE A 445 28.75 17.01 -20.72
CA PHE A 445 28.78 18.41 -21.16
C PHE A 445 27.64 18.78 -22.10
N ARG A 446 27.32 17.91 -23.06
CA ARG A 446 26.22 18.15 -23.98
C ARG A 446 24.87 18.12 -23.24
N LEU A 447 24.71 17.24 -22.25
CA LEU A 447 23.49 17.16 -21.44
C LEU A 447 23.35 18.41 -20.56
N PHE A 448 24.38 18.78 -19.79
CA PHE A 448 24.42 20.00 -19.00
C PHE A 448 24.10 21.24 -19.84
N LYS A 449 24.74 21.38 -21.02
CA LYS A 449 24.47 22.49 -21.94
C LYS A 449 23.00 22.58 -22.33
N ASN A 450 22.37 21.45 -22.63
CA ASN A 450 20.96 21.43 -23.03
C ASN A 450 20.05 21.83 -21.87
N LEU A 451 20.35 21.34 -20.66
CA LEU A 451 19.64 21.67 -19.43
C LEU A 451 19.76 23.17 -19.10
N TRP A 452 20.99 23.70 -19.13
CA TRP A 452 21.26 25.13 -18.90
C TRP A 452 20.53 26.04 -19.91
N LEU A 453 20.54 25.69 -21.21
CA LEU A 453 19.84 26.47 -22.23
C LEU A 453 18.31 26.43 -22.08
N ALA A 454 17.77 25.32 -21.57
CA ALA A 454 16.35 25.21 -21.28
C ALA A 454 15.95 26.12 -20.11
N ASP A 455 16.79 26.22 -19.08
CA ASP A 455 16.58 27.07 -17.91
C ASP A 455 16.91 28.56 -18.18
N ASN A 456 17.79 28.82 -19.15
CA ASN A 456 18.26 30.17 -19.52
C ASN A 456 17.96 30.50 -21.00
N PRO A 457 16.69 30.61 -21.42
CA PRO A 457 16.33 30.83 -22.81
C PRO A 457 16.90 32.14 -23.35
N GLY A 458 17.67 32.05 -24.44
CA GLY A 458 18.31 33.20 -25.10
C GLY A 458 19.70 33.57 -24.58
N ALA A 459 20.19 32.89 -23.55
CA ALA A 459 21.56 33.06 -23.06
C ALA A 459 22.57 32.35 -23.98
N ASN A 460 23.81 32.85 -24.01
CA ASN A 460 24.91 32.24 -24.77
C ASN A 460 25.85 31.51 -23.81
N LEU A 461 26.00 30.19 -24.00
CA LEU A 461 26.88 29.35 -23.20
C LEU A 461 28.35 29.80 -23.23
N ALA A 462 28.78 30.53 -24.28
CA ALA A 462 30.14 31.09 -24.36
C ALA A 462 30.45 32.13 -23.26
N ALA A 463 29.46 32.49 -22.43
CA ALA A 463 29.62 33.34 -21.26
C ALA A 463 29.98 32.56 -19.96
N LEU A 464 29.95 31.22 -19.99
CA LEU A 464 30.46 30.31 -18.94
C LEU A 464 31.93 29.97 -19.21
#